data_AF-A0A367KMF3-F1
#
_entry.id   AF-A0A367KMF3-F1
#
_cell.length_a   1.000
_cell.length_b   1.000
_cell.length_c   1.000
_cell.angle_alpha   90.00
_cell.angle_beta   90.00
_cell.angle_gamma   90.00
#
_symmetry.space_group_name_H-M   'P 1'
#
loop_
_entity.id
_entity.type
_entity.pdbx_description
1 polymer ?
#
loop_
_entity_poly.entity_id
_entity_poly.type
_entity_poly.pdbx_seq_one_letter_code
_entity_poly.pdbx_strand_id
1 'polypeptide(L)'
;MTALTSANGIIALLDEQQPELKVYALEQLNTLVDEFWAEISDSIAKIEILYEDTSFAQRELAALVASKVYYNLGELDDSLTFALGAGQSFDLSESSEYVTTIISKCIDKYIHLRTSVEALSETIDPRLQDIVERMFQRCAEDHEYEQAIGIALESRRLDVIQSIIQKQGGQELLAYVLEVCMTLVQNLEFRNQVLRLLVNLYKTLENPDYISISQCLVHLNDFSACADMLKHLVEKDNE
;
A
#
# COMPACT_ATOMS: atom_id res chain seq x y z
N MET A 1 -11.61 -1.28 -39.94
CA MET A 1 -10.40 -1.22 -39.10
C MET A 1 -9.80 -2.61 -39.13
N THR A 2 -8.64 -2.79 -39.76
CA THR A 2 -7.92 -4.07 -39.76
C THR A 2 -7.52 -4.35 -38.31
N ALA A 3 -8.11 -5.38 -37.70
CA ALA A 3 -7.63 -5.90 -36.44
C ALA A 3 -6.16 -6.25 -36.62
N LEU A 4 -5.30 -5.77 -35.72
CA LEU A 4 -3.92 -6.22 -35.66
C LEU A 4 -3.99 -7.74 -35.41
N THR A 5 -3.41 -8.56 -36.29
CA THR A 5 -3.53 -10.01 -36.17
C THR A 5 -2.39 -10.65 -35.37
N SER A 6 -1.36 -9.88 -35.02
CA SER A 6 -0.19 -10.33 -34.26
C SER A 6 0.64 -9.15 -33.77
N ALA A 7 1.33 -9.32 -32.63
CA ALA A 7 2.29 -8.38 -32.08
C ALA A 7 3.72 -8.55 -32.65
N ASN A 8 3.99 -9.58 -33.46
CA ASN A 8 5.33 -9.91 -33.96
C ASN A 8 6.02 -8.76 -34.71
N GLY A 9 5.26 -7.95 -35.45
CA GLY A 9 5.82 -6.80 -36.15
C GLY A 9 6.38 -5.74 -35.19
N ILE A 10 5.75 -5.59 -34.02
CA ILE A 10 6.17 -4.65 -32.98
C ILE A 10 7.31 -5.25 -32.15
N ILE A 11 7.25 -6.55 -31.88
CA ILE A 11 8.35 -7.27 -31.20
C ILE A 11 9.64 -7.19 -32.02
N ALA A 12 9.56 -7.28 -33.36
CA ALA A 12 10.72 -7.13 -34.23
C ALA A 12 11.38 -5.75 -34.13
N LEU A 13 10.61 -4.69 -33.83
CA LEU A 13 11.15 -3.34 -33.63
C LEU A 13 12.01 -3.23 -32.36
N LEU A 14 11.87 -4.15 -31.40
CA LEU A 14 12.75 -4.20 -30.22
C LEU A 14 14.18 -4.61 -30.57
N ASP A 15 14.38 -5.31 -31.69
CA ASP A 15 15.70 -5.76 -32.17
C ASP A 15 16.46 -4.65 -32.91
N GLU A 16 15.80 -3.55 -33.27
CA GLU A 16 16.40 -2.43 -34.00
C GLU A 16 17.42 -1.68 -33.14
N GLN A 17 18.47 -1.13 -33.75
CA GLN A 17 19.53 -0.42 -33.02
C GLN A 17 19.11 0.96 -32.52
N GLN A 18 18.05 1.55 -33.10
CA GLN A 18 17.61 2.90 -32.78
C GLN A 18 16.78 2.92 -31.50
N PRO A 19 17.15 3.70 -30.47
CA PRO A 19 16.42 3.73 -29.20
C PRO A 19 15.00 4.25 -29.35
N GLU A 20 14.75 5.17 -30.28
CA GLU A 20 13.42 5.73 -30.56
C GLU A 20 12.42 4.65 -31.04
N LEU A 21 12.88 3.71 -31.85
CA LEU A 21 12.05 2.59 -32.32
C LEU A 21 11.71 1.63 -31.18
N LYS A 22 12.64 1.40 -30.25
CA LYS A 22 12.41 0.59 -29.05
C LYS A 22 11.38 1.23 -28.13
N VAL A 23 11.45 2.55 -27.93
CA VAL A 23 10.46 3.29 -27.13
C VAL A 23 9.07 3.17 -27.75
N TYR A 24 8.96 3.44 -29.05
CA TYR A 24 7.69 3.29 -29.77
C TYR A 24 7.14 1.87 -29.67
N ALA A 25 8.01 0.86 -29.81
CA ALA A 25 7.62 -0.53 -29.65
C ALA A 25 7.06 -0.82 -28.25
N LEU A 26 7.73 -0.35 -27.19
CA LEU A 26 7.27 -0.51 -25.81
C LEU A 26 5.93 0.18 -25.53
N GLU A 27 5.72 1.38 -26.06
CA GLU A 27 4.44 2.10 -25.93
C GLU A 27 3.29 1.32 -26.59
N GLN A 28 3.51 0.81 -27.81
CA GLN A 28 2.52 0.00 -28.50
C GLN A 28 2.28 -1.34 -27.78
N LEU A 29 3.34 -1.99 -27.29
CA LEU A 29 3.22 -3.23 -26.52
C LEU A 29 2.40 -3.04 -25.25
N ASN A 30 2.58 -1.92 -24.53
CA ASN A 30 1.79 -1.62 -23.35
C ASN A 30 0.28 -1.53 -23.64
N THR A 31 -0.11 -1.05 -24.83
CA THR A 31 -1.53 -0.99 -25.22
C THR A 31 -2.10 -2.32 -25.70
N LEU A 32 -1.24 -3.23 -26.18
CA LEU A 32 -1.63 -4.51 -26.78
C LEU A 32 -1.44 -5.71 -25.85
N VAL A 33 -0.86 -5.48 -24.67
CA VAL A 33 -0.46 -6.57 -23.77
C VAL A 33 -1.66 -7.41 -23.32
N ASP A 34 -2.83 -6.80 -23.12
CA ASP A 34 -4.02 -7.51 -22.66
C ASP A 34 -4.56 -8.51 -23.72
N GLU A 35 -4.35 -8.21 -25.01
CA GLU A 35 -4.81 -9.06 -26.12
C GLU A 35 -3.73 -10.07 -26.57
N PHE A 36 -2.46 -9.66 -26.57
CA PHE A 36 -1.35 -10.41 -27.17
C PHE A 36 -0.28 -10.85 -26.15
N TRP A 37 -0.59 -10.90 -24.84
CA TRP A 37 0.36 -11.31 -23.80
C TRP A 37 1.08 -12.63 -24.10
N ALA A 38 0.39 -13.60 -24.72
CA ALA A 38 0.98 -14.90 -25.05
C ALA A 38 2.09 -14.80 -26.12
N GLU A 39 1.91 -13.95 -27.14
CA GLU A 39 2.96 -13.71 -28.14
C GLU A 39 4.12 -12.90 -27.55
N ILE A 40 3.79 -11.94 -26.66
CA ILE A 40 4.79 -11.09 -26.02
C ILE A 40 5.61 -11.89 -25.01
N SER A 41 5.02 -12.85 -24.29
CA SER A 41 5.71 -13.69 -23.32
C SER A 41 6.82 -14.53 -23.95
N ASP A 42 6.66 -14.96 -25.20
CA ASP A 42 7.71 -15.70 -25.92
C ASP A 42 8.99 -14.86 -26.12
N SER A 43 8.86 -13.52 -26.06
CA SER A 43 9.96 -12.57 -26.22
C SER A 43 10.23 -11.73 -24.97
N ILE A 44 9.73 -12.13 -23.80
CA ILE A 44 9.86 -11.35 -22.55
C ILE A 44 11.31 -11.09 -22.15
N ALA A 45 12.20 -12.06 -22.40
CA ALA A 45 13.64 -11.94 -22.16
C ALA A 45 14.26 -10.71 -22.87
N LYS A 46 13.71 -10.29 -24.03
CA LYS A 46 14.18 -9.08 -24.71
C LYS A 46 13.79 -7.82 -23.94
N ILE A 47 12.59 -7.79 -23.37
CA ILE A 47 12.07 -6.68 -22.57
C ILE A 47 12.86 -6.58 -21.26
N GLU A 48 13.20 -7.71 -20.64
CA GLU A 48 14.06 -7.78 -19.46
C GLU A 48 15.45 -7.19 -19.73
N ILE A 49 16.09 -7.58 -20.84
CA ILE A 49 17.40 -7.02 -21.24
C ILE A 49 17.32 -5.50 -21.41
N LEU A 50 16.21 -4.97 -21.94
CA LEU A 50 16.01 -3.52 -22.08
C LEU A 50 15.80 -2.82 -20.72
N TYR A 51 15.18 -3.50 -19.76
CA TYR A 51 15.04 -2.98 -18.40
C TYR A 51 16.38 -2.98 -17.64
N GLU A 52 17.20 -4.02 -17.82
CA GLU A 52 18.54 -4.12 -17.23
C GLU A 52 19.54 -3.10 -17.81
N ASP A 53 19.30 -2.61 -19.03
CA ASP A 53 20.14 -1.60 -19.67
C ASP A 53 19.99 -0.22 -19.00
N THR A 54 20.95 0.10 -18.13
CA THR A 54 21.04 1.40 -17.45
C THR A 54 21.18 2.61 -18.38
N SER A 55 21.57 2.41 -19.64
CA SER A 55 21.71 3.50 -20.62
C SER A 55 20.38 3.86 -21.30
N PHE A 56 19.37 3.00 -21.18
CA PHE A 56 18.08 3.18 -21.80
C PHE A 56 17.19 4.11 -20.95
N ALA A 57 16.77 5.24 -21.54
CA ALA A 57 16.04 6.27 -20.81
C ALA A 57 14.64 5.83 -20.36
N GLN A 58 13.98 4.93 -21.10
CA GLN A 58 12.61 4.46 -20.83
C GLN A 58 12.57 3.06 -20.20
N ARG A 59 13.58 2.70 -19.40
CA ARG A 59 13.61 1.42 -18.66
C ARG A 59 12.37 1.18 -17.80
N GLU A 60 11.77 2.24 -17.26
CA GLU A 60 10.56 2.16 -16.43
C GLU A 60 9.36 1.66 -17.23
N LEU A 61 9.26 2.03 -18.52
CA LEU A 61 8.22 1.55 -19.41
C LEU A 61 8.44 0.07 -19.76
N ALA A 62 9.70 -0.35 -19.97
CA ALA A 62 10.02 -1.77 -20.17
C ALA A 62 9.63 -2.61 -18.95
N ALA A 63 9.91 -2.12 -17.74
CA ALA A 63 9.51 -2.76 -16.49
C ALA A 63 7.98 -2.87 -16.38
N LEU A 64 7.24 -1.82 -16.75
CA LEU A 64 5.77 -1.85 -16.74
C LEU A 64 5.21 -2.91 -17.69
N VAL A 65 5.72 -2.98 -18.92
CA VAL A 65 5.29 -3.99 -19.91
C VAL A 65 5.61 -5.39 -19.42
N ALA A 66 6.83 -5.64 -18.93
CA ALA A 66 7.22 -6.93 -18.38
C ALA A 66 6.29 -7.34 -17.22
N SER A 67 6.01 -6.41 -16.31
CA SER A 67 5.11 -6.65 -15.18
C SER A 67 3.70 -7.05 -15.61
N LYS A 68 3.12 -6.38 -16.62
CA LYS A 68 1.81 -6.75 -17.18
C LYS A 68 1.82 -8.11 -17.87
N VAL A 69 2.91 -8.50 -18.53
CA VAL A 69 3.03 -9.84 -19.13
C VAL A 69 3.07 -10.90 -18.03
N TYR A 70 3.92 -10.74 -17.00
CA TYR A 70 3.98 -11.67 -15.87
C TYR A 70 2.66 -11.78 -15.10
N TYR A 71 1.92 -10.69 -14.97
CA TYR A 71 0.57 -10.71 -14.41
C TYR A 71 -0.35 -11.66 -15.19
N ASN A 72 -0.36 -11.55 -16.51
CA ASN A 72 -1.17 -12.42 -17.37
C ASN A 72 -0.69 -13.87 -17.39
N LEU A 73 0.62 -14.12 -17.17
CA LEU A 73 1.18 -15.47 -16.98
C LEU A 73 0.81 -16.09 -15.62
N GLY A 74 0.33 -15.29 -14.66
CA GLY A 74 0.01 -15.71 -13.31
C GLY A 74 1.19 -15.68 -12.33
N GLU A 75 2.36 -15.21 -12.77
CA GLU A 75 3.57 -15.07 -11.95
C GLU A 75 3.57 -13.72 -11.23
N LEU A 76 2.76 -13.62 -10.17
CA LEU A 76 2.51 -12.36 -9.45
C LEU A 76 3.74 -11.81 -8.70
N ASP A 77 4.66 -12.67 -8.26
CA ASP A 77 5.85 -12.24 -7.52
C ASP A 77 6.87 -11.55 -8.44
N ASP A 78 7.06 -12.07 -9.66
CA ASP A 78 7.88 -11.43 -10.69
C ASP A 78 7.20 -10.18 -11.23
N SER A 79 5.89 -10.25 -11.47
CA SER A 79 5.09 -9.07 -11.83
C SER A 79 5.26 -7.93 -10.83
N LEU A 80 5.16 -8.20 -9.52
CA LEU A 80 5.40 -7.20 -8.49
C LEU A 80 6.82 -6.63 -8.57
N THR A 81 7.84 -7.46 -8.76
CA THR A 81 9.24 -7.02 -8.83
C THR A 81 9.47 -6.04 -9.98
N PHE A 82 8.89 -6.31 -11.16
CA PHE A 82 8.94 -5.40 -12.29
C PHE A 82 8.06 -4.15 -12.09
N ALA A 83 6.90 -4.26 -11.43
CA ALA A 83 6.06 -3.11 -11.09
C ALA A 83 6.81 -2.14 -10.14
N LEU A 84 7.54 -2.66 -9.15
CA LEU A 84 8.43 -1.87 -8.29
C LEU A 84 9.54 -1.18 -9.10
N GLY A 85 10.04 -1.83 -10.16
CA GLY A 85 11.03 -1.29 -11.09
C GLY A 85 10.49 -0.20 -12.01
N ALA A 86 9.18 -0.17 -12.28
CA ALA A 86 8.53 0.83 -13.12
C ALA A 86 8.38 2.20 -12.42
N GLY A 87 8.48 2.26 -11.09
CA GLY A 87 8.54 3.52 -10.34
C GLY A 87 7.36 4.45 -10.61
N GLN A 88 7.63 5.58 -11.28
CA GLN A 88 6.62 6.59 -11.63
C GLN A 88 5.75 6.18 -12.81
N SER A 89 6.22 5.26 -13.66
CA SER A 89 5.45 4.74 -14.79
C SER A 89 4.33 3.78 -14.34
N PHE A 90 4.39 3.26 -13.10
CA PHE A 90 3.28 2.52 -12.49
C PHE A 90 2.27 3.50 -11.89
N ASP A 91 1.21 3.77 -12.66
CA ASP A 91 0.12 4.63 -12.25
C ASP A 91 -0.82 3.89 -11.29
N LEU A 92 -0.81 4.30 -10.02
CA LEU A 92 -1.69 3.75 -9.00
C LEU A 92 -3.13 4.23 -9.19
N SER A 93 -3.37 5.36 -9.85
CA SER A 93 -4.72 5.93 -10.01
C SER A 93 -5.60 5.14 -10.97
N GLU A 94 -4.98 4.37 -11.86
CA GLU A 94 -5.67 3.51 -12.82
C GLU A 94 -6.48 2.42 -12.10
N SER A 95 -7.78 2.36 -12.37
CA SER A 95 -8.68 1.35 -11.81
C SER A 95 -8.74 0.09 -12.67
N SER A 96 -7.59 -0.47 -13.05
CA SER A 96 -7.53 -1.74 -13.78
C SER A 96 -7.41 -2.92 -12.82
N GLU A 97 -7.84 -4.09 -13.29
CA GLU A 97 -7.72 -5.34 -12.53
C GLU A 97 -6.25 -5.63 -12.20
N TYR A 98 -5.36 -5.42 -13.17
CA TYR A 98 -3.91 -5.51 -12.99
C TYR A 98 -3.40 -4.65 -11.82
N VAL A 99 -3.67 -3.33 -11.84
CA VAL A 99 -3.19 -2.42 -10.78
C VAL A 99 -3.77 -2.83 -9.42
N THR A 100 -5.06 -3.17 -9.36
CA THR A 100 -5.72 -3.59 -8.12
C THR A 100 -5.08 -4.87 -7.54
N THR A 101 -4.79 -5.87 -8.37
CA THR A 101 -4.17 -7.12 -7.94
C THR A 101 -2.72 -6.91 -7.49
N ILE A 102 -1.93 -6.12 -8.24
CA ILE A 102 -0.54 -5.83 -7.87
C ILE A 102 -0.46 -5.01 -6.59
N ILE A 103 -1.34 -4.03 -6.39
CA ILE A 103 -1.43 -3.28 -5.13
C ILE A 103 -1.77 -4.22 -3.97
N SER A 104 -2.76 -5.10 -4.13
CA SER A 104 -3.15 -6.06 -3.08
C SER A 104 -1.98 -6.97 -2.70
N LYS A 105 -1.29 -7.54 -3.70
CA LYS A 105 -0.10 -8.38 -3.50
C LYS A 105 1.06 -7.61 -2.85
N CYS A 106 1.23 -6.34 -3.21
CA CYS A 106 2.21 -5.43 -2.63
C CYS A 106 1.93 -5.19 -1.13
N ILE A 107 0.69 -4.91 -0.78
CA ILE A 107 0.24 -4.71 0.61
C ILE A 107 0.46 -5.98 1.43
N ASP A 108 0.05 -7.13 0.92
CA ASP A 108 0.24 -8.43 1.59
C ASP A 108 1.72 -8.70 1.88
N LYS A 109 2.59 -8.49 0.87
CA LYS A 109 4.04 -8.66 1.02
C LYS A 109 4.61 -7.69 2.04
N TYR A 110 4.17 -6.43 2.03
CA TYR A 110 4.60 -5.42 2.99
C TYR A 110 4.17 -5.76 4.43
N ILE A 111 2.92 -6.19 4.63
CA ILE A 111 2.41 -6.63 5.94
C ILE A 111 3.21 -7.83 6.44
N HIS A 112 3.49 -8.81 5.58
CA HIS A 112 4.28 -9.99 5.94
C HIS A 112 5.69 -9.59 6.41
N LEU A 113 6.37 -8.69 5.69
CA LEU A 113 7.69 -8.19 6.07
C LEU A 113 7.68 -7.39 7.38
N ARG A 114 6.62 -6.63 7.65
CA ARG A 114 6.49 -5.85 8.89
C ARG A 114 6.14 -6.68 10.12
N THR A 115 5.42 -7.78 9.93
CA THR A 115 4.87 -8.58 11.03
C THR A 115 5.75 -9.77 11.41
N SER A 116 6.50 -10.32 10.46
CA SER A 116 7.39 -11.45 10.69
C SER A 116 8.66 -11.03 11.45
N VAL A 117 8.98 -11.81 12.49
CA VAL A 117 10.11 -11.53 13.39
C VAL A 117 11.45 -11.75 12.68
N GLU A 118 11.48 -12.65 11.71
CA GLU A 118 12.67 -12.93 10.87
C GLU A 118 12.97 -11.78 9.89
N ALA A 119 11.94 -11.12 9.36
CA ALA A 119 12.09 -10.00 8.43
C ALA A 119 12.36 -8.65 9.09
N LEU A 120 12.30 -8.52 10.42
CA LEU A 120 12.74 -7.31 11.13
C LEU A 120 14.23 -7.02 10.96
N SER A 121 15.02 -8.03 10.55
CA SER A 121 16.43 -7.86 10.21
C SER A 121 16.66 -7.55 8.73
N GLU A 122 15.66 -7.75 7.87
CA GLU A 122 15.73 -7.41 6.45
C GLU A 122 15.21 -6.00 6.25
N THR A 123 16.00 -5.15 5.60
CA THR A 123 15.56 -3.82 5.24
C THR A 123 14.45 -3.94 4.20
N ILE A 124 13.27 -3.44 4.53
CA ILE A 124 12.15 -3.34 3.58
C ILE A 124 12.62 -2.59 2.34
N ASP A 125 12.34 -3.11 1.15
CA ASP A 125 12.68 -2.46 -0.10
C ASP A 125 12.06 -1.04 -0.13
N PRO A 126 12.86 0.02 -0.29
CA PRO A 126 12.36 1.39 -0.37
C PRO A 126 11.29 1.57 -1.45
N ARG A 127 11.34 0.80 -2.55
CA ARG A 127 10.34 0.86 -3.63
C ARG A 127 8.99 0.31 -3.17
N LEU A 128 9.01 -0.76 -2.38
CA LEU A 128 7.79 -1.34 -1.80
C LEU A 128 7.16 -0.35 -0.82
N GLN A 129 8.00 0.28 0.03
CA GLN A 129 7.54 1.30 0.96
C GLN A 129 6.95 2.51 0.23
N ASP A 130 7.57 2.98 -0.86
CA ASP A 130 7.07 4.10 -1.67
C ASP A 130 5.66 3.82 -2.23
N ILE A 131 5.42 2.63 -2.79
CA ILE A 131 4.08 2.28 -3.30
C ILE A 131 3.04 2.30 -2.18
N VAL A 132 3.36 1.74 -1.01
CA VAL A 132 2.44 1.72 0.13
C VAL A 132 2.19 3.14 0.66
N GLU A 133 3.19 4.01 0.67
CA GLU A 133 3.04 5.42 1.05
C GLU A 133 2.18 6.21 0.06
N ARG A 134 2.39 6.01 -1.25
CA ARG A 134 1.51 6.58 -2.29
C ARG A 134 0.08 6.05 -2.17
N MET A 135 -0.11 4.78 -1.80
CA MET A 135 -1.44 4.22 -1.55
C MET A 135 -2.11 4.88 -0.34
N PHE A 136 -1.41 5.06 0.78
CA PHE A 136 -1.96 5.80 1.93
C PHE A 136 -2.34 7.24 1.56
N GLN A 137 -1.53 7.91 0.73
CA GLN A 137 -1.85 9.24 0.24
C GLN A 137 -3.13 9.23 -0.61
N ARG A 138 -3.27 8.26 -1.52
CA ARG A 138 -4.47 8.09 -2.33
C ARG A 138 -5.72 7.85 -1.47
N CYS A 139 -5.68 6.91 -0.53
CA CYS A 139 -6.83 6.67 0.36
C CYS A 139 -7.21 7.93 1.15
N ALA A 140 -6.24 8.77 1.49
CA ALA A 140 -6.51 10.06 2.14
C ALA A 140 -7.15 11.09 1.19
N GLU A 141 -6.78 11.09 -0.09
CA GLU A 141 -7.38 11.94 -1.14
C GLU A 141 -8.82 11.48 -1.49
N ASP A 142 -9.03 10.17 -1.57
CA ASP A 142 -10.31 9.52 -1.91
C ASP A 142 -11.28 9.45 -0.71
N HIS A 143 -10.88 9.95 0.47
CA HIS A 143 -11.64 9.92 1.74
C HIS A 143 -11.95 8.51 2.25
N GLU A 144 -11.18 7.50 1.82
CA GLU A 144 -11.28 6.10 2.23
C GLU A 144 -10.44 5.80 3.47
N TYR A 145 -10.70 6.53 4.56
CA TYR A 145 -9.89 6.46 5.79
C TYR A 145 -9.97 5.10 6.49
N GLU A 146 -11.10 4.40 6.41
CA GLU A 146 -11.28 3.08 7.01
C GLU A 146 -10.32 2.04 6.43
N GLN A 147 -10.16 2.02 5.10
CA GLN A 147 -9.23 1.13 4.41
C GLN A 147 -7.78 1.44 4.80
N ALA A 148 -7.41 2.74 4.79
CA ALA A 148 -6.08 3.17 5.20
C ALA A 148 -5.77 2.78 6.65
N ILE A 149 -6.74 2.89 7.57
CA ILE A 149 -6.61 2.47 8.96
C ILE A 149 -6.44 0.95 9.06
N GLY A 150 -7.23 0.17 8.32
CA GLY A 150 -7.11 -1.28 8.27
C GLY A 150 -5.69 -1.72 7.89
N ILE A 151 -5.17 -1.18 6.79
CA ILE A 151 -3.83 -1.50 6.29
C ILE A 151 -2.74 -1.02 7.26
N ALA A 152 -2.94 0.13 7.91
CA ALA A 152 -2.01 0.63 8.93
C ALA A 152 -1.99 -0.25 10.20
N LEU A 153 -3.14 -0.80 10.61
CA LEU A 153 -3.23 -1.74 11.73
C LEU A 153 -2.54 -3.07 11.40
N GLU A 154 -2.77 -3.63 10.22
CA GLU A 154 -2.16 -4.89 9.79
C GLU A 154 -0.63 -4.76 9.62
N SER A 155 -0.17 -3.64 9.05
CA SER A 155 1.27 -3.35 8.87
C SER A 155 1.97 -2.80 10.12
N ARG A 156 1.24 -2.68 11.24
CA ARG A 156 1.73 -2.16 12.53
C ARG A 156 2.36 -0.75 12.41
N ARG A 157 1.71 0.16 11.69
CA ARG A 157 2.12 1.56 11.47
C ARG A 157 1.24 2.52 12.29
N LEU A 158 1.64 2.76 13.54
CA LEU A 158 0.92 3.69 14.45
C LEU A 158 1.00 5.15 14.00
N ASP A 159 2.10 5.51 13.34
CA ASP A 159 2.36 6.82 12.76
C ASP A 159 1.30 7.22 11.73
N VAL A 160 0.91 6.28 10.85
CA VAL A 160 -0.12 6.52 9.84
C VAL A 160 -1.48 6.73 10.50
N ILE A 161 -1.86 5.86 11.44
CA ILE A 161 -3.12 5.96 12.19
C ILE A 161 -3.22 7.32 12.87
N GLN A 162 -2.16 7.72 13.59
CA GLN A 162 -2.10 9.02 14.25
C GLN A 162 -2.25 10.17 13.24
N SER A 163 -1.55 10.11 12.11
CA SER A 163 -1.60 11.17 11.09
C SER A 163 -2.98 11.32 10.44
N ILE A 164 -3.68 10.20 10.19
CA ILE A 164 -5.04 10.21 9.61
C ILE A 164 -6.01 10.83 10.61
N ILE A 165 -5.98 10.37 11.87
CA ILE A 165 -6.90 10.86 12.90
C ILE A 165 -6.64 12.32 13.22
N GLN A 166 -5.38 12.78 13.26
CA GLN A 166 -5.08 14.19 13.52
C GLN A 166 -5.52 15.13 12.38
N LYS A 167 -5.49 14.66 11.13
CA LYS A 167 -5.90 15.47 9.98
C LYS A 167 -7.41 15.58 9.82
N GLN A 168 -8.14 14.49 10.03
CA GLN A 168 -9.58 14.41 9.75
C GLN A 168 -10.46 14.38 11.00
N GLY A 169 -9.89 14.03 12.16
CA GLY A 169 -10.38 14.43 13.48
C GLY A 169 -11.84 14.11 13.78
N GLY A 170 -12.25 12.85 13.66
CA GLY A 170 -13.61 12.41 13.99
C GLY A 170 -13.68 11.47 15.19
N GLN A 171 -14.67 11.67 16.07
CA GLN A 171 -15.04 10.69 17.11
C GLN A 171 -15.41 9.33 16.49
N GLU A 172 -16.02 9.34 15.31
CA GLU A 172 -16.41 8.15 14.55
C GLU A 172 -15.20 7.32 14.12
N LEU A 173 -14.16 7.95 13.56
CA LEU A 173 -12.92 7.25 13.18
C LEU A 173 -12.21 6.64 14.39
N LEU A 174 -12.21 7.33 15.53
CA LEU A 174 -11.63 6.80 16.77
C LEU A 174 -12.40 5.58 17.27
N ALA A 175 -13.74 5.62 17.22
CA ALA A 175 -14.59 4.48 17.58
C ALA A 175 -14.36 3.28 16.64
N TYR A 176 -14.25 3.54 15.33
CA TYR A 176 -13.91 2.52 14.34
C TYR A 176 -12.55 1.86 14.64
N VAL A 177 -11.50 2.66 14.89
CA VAL A 177 -10.17 2.12 15.22
C VAL A 177 -10.21 1.28 16.49
N LEU A 178 -10.98 1.69 17.51
CA LEU A 178 -11.15 0.91 18.73
C LEU A 178 -11.83 -0.44 18.45
N GLU A 179 -12.92 -0.45 17.68
CA GLU A 179 -13.63 -1.69 17.30
C GLU A 179 -12.72 -2.65 16.53
N VAL A 180 -12.02 -2.15 15.51
CA VAL A 180 -11.10 -2.96 14.69
C VAL A 180 -9.94 -3.46 15.54
N CYS A 181 -9.40 -2.62 16.43
CA CYS A 181 -8.34 -3.01 17.36
C CYS A 181 -8.77 -4.14 18.31
N MET A 182 -10.04 -4.16 18.73
CA MET A 182 -10.55 -5.18 19.64
C MET A 182 -10.90 -6.49 18.93
N THR A 183 -11.23 -6.45 17.64
CA THR A 183 -11.67 -7.60 16.85
C THR A 183 -10.55 -8.26 16.05
N LEU A 184 -9.71 -7.48 15.35
CA LEU A 184 -8.71 -7.99 14.40
C LEU A 184 -7.30 -8.11 14.99
N VAL A 185 -6.93 -7.27 15.95
CA VAL A 185 -5.55 -7.25 16.46
C VAL A 185 -5.29 -8.37 17.47
N GLN A 186 -4.63 -9.43 17.00
CA GLN A 186 -4.29 -10.60 17.82
C GLN A 186 -3.06 -10.40 18.72
N ASN A 187 -2.11 -9.57 18.30
CA ASN A 187 -0.89 -9.33 19.08
C ASN A 187 -1.18 -8.40 20.27
N LEU A 188 -1.03 -8.94 21.50
CA LEU A 188 -1.33 -8.21 22.74
C LEU A 188 -0.49 -6.94 22.92
N GLU A 189 0.80 -6.99 22.61
CA GLU A 189 1.71 -5.85 22.78
C GLU A 189 1.33 -4.72 21.83
N PHE A 190 1.13 -5.04 20.55
CA PHE A 190 0.70 -4.07 19.55
C PHE A 190 -0.70 -3.51 19.88
N ARG A 191 -1.63 -4.37 20.30
CA ARG A 191 -2.96 -3.93 20.77
C ARG A 191 -2.84 -2.89 21.90
N ASN A 192 -1.97 -3.14 22.88
CA ASN A 192 -1.74 -2.19 23.96
C ASN A 192 -1.13 -0.88 23.47
N GLN A 193 -0.27 -0.90 22.44
CA GLN A 193 0.27 0.32 21.83
C GLN A 193 -0.84 1.13 21.13
N VAL A 194 -1.72 0.48 20.37
CA VAL A 194 -2.87 1.12 19.72
C VAL A 194 -3.82 1.72 20.77
N LEU A 195 -4.18 0.98 21.82
CA LEU A 195 -5.05 1.48 22.88
C LEU A 195 -4.45 2.71 23.61
N ARG A 196 -3.13 2.71 23.86
CA ARG A 196 -2.44 3.88 24.43
C ARG A 196 -2.48 5.08 23.48
N LEU A 197 -2.30 4.86 22.19
CA LEU A 197 -2.45 5.90 21.17
C LEU A 197 -3.87 6.48 21.18
N LEU A 198 -4.90 5.63 21.20
CA LEU A 198 -6.30 6.05 21.27
C LEU A 198 -6.59 6.88 22.52
N VAL A 199 -6.12 6.48 23.69
CA VAL A 199 -6.28 7.27 24.94
C VAL A 199 -5.71 8.67 24.78
N ASN A 200 -4.53 8.81 24.17
CA ASN A 200 -3.92 10.11 23.93
C ASN A 200 -4.74 10.94 22.93
N LEU A 201 -5.23 10.32 21.86
CA LEU A 201 -6.02 10.99 20.83
C LEU A 201 -7.39 11.44 21.35
N TYR A 202 -8.11 10.61 22.11
CA TYR A 202 -9.36 10.98 22.75
C TYR A 202 -9.20 12.16 23.72
N LYS A 203 -8.07 12.24 24.44
CA LYS A 203 -7.77 13.36 25.35
C LYS A 203 -7.46 14.67 24.61
N THR A 204 -7.03 14.60 23.35
CA THR A 204 -6.76 15.81 22.54
C THR A 204 -8.01 16.41 21.89
N LEU A 205 -9.15 15.73 21.95
CA LEU A 205 -10.43 16.27 21.45
C LEU A 205 -10.92 17.43 22.33
N GLU A 206 -11.62 18.40 21.74
CA GLU A 206 -12.24 19.51 22.47
C GLU A 206 -13.20 19.01 23.56
N ASN A 207 -13.94 17.94 23.26
CA ASN A 207 -14.79 17.22 24.19
C ASN A 207 -14.30 15.76 24.31
N PRO A 208 -13.48 15.44 25.33
CA PRO A 208 -12.97 14.08 25.50
C PRO A 208 -14.09 13.07 25.74
N ASP A 209 -14.05 11.95 25.00
CA ASP A 209 -14.94 10.82 25.25
C ASP A 209 -14.40 9.96 26.40
N TYR A 210 -14.80 10.31 27.61
CA TYR A 210 -14.37 9.59 28.81
C TYR A 210 -14.89 8.14 28.87
N ILE A 211 -15.95 7.80 28.12
CA ILE A 211 -16.44 6.41 28.03
C ILE A 211 -15.44 5.58 27.23
N SER A 212 -15.09 6.01 26.02
CA SER A 212 -14.10 5.30 25.20
C SER A 212 -12.71 5.27 25.84
N ILE A 213 -12.30 6.36 26.52
CA ILE A 213 -11.04 6.37 27.28
C ILE A 213 -11.09 5.32 28.40
N SER A 214 -12.20 5.25 29.16
CA SER A 214 -12.34 4.27 30.23
C SER A 214 -12.27 2.83 29.72
N GLN A 215 -12.91 2.53 28.59
CA GLN A 215 -12.85 1.21 27.94
C GLN A 215 -11.41 0.86 27.55
N CYS A 216 -10.68 1.80 26.94
CA CYS A 216 -9.28 1.59 26.58
C CYS A 216 -8.43 1.30 27.83
N LEU A 217 -8.60 2.08 28.90
CA LEU A 217 -7.85 1.90 30.16
C LEU A 217 -8.16 0.57 30.85
N VAL A 218 -9.42 0.13 30.82
CA VAL A 218 -9.83 -1.19 31.32
C VAL A 218 -9.15 -2.31 30.53
N HIS A 219 -9.13 -2.22 29.19
CA HIS A 219 -8.44 -3.21 28.35
C HIS A 219 -6.92 -3.21 28.54
N LEU A 220 -6.34 -2.05 28.89
CA LEU A 220 -4.93 -1.91 29.26
C LEU A 220 -4.61 -2.40 30.68
N ASN A 221 -5.63 -2.72 31.50
CA ASN A 221 -5.52 -2.96 32.94
C ASN A 221 -4.83 -1.82 33.71
N ASP A 222 -4.95 -0.58 33.23
CA ASP A 222 -4.38 0.61 33.90
C ASP A 222 -5.41 1.23 34.84
N PHE A 223 -5.61 0.57 35.99
CA PHE A 223 -6.57 0.98 37.00
C PHE A 223 -6.18 2.32 37.66
N SER A 224 -4.88 2.61 37.74
CA SER A 224 -4.34 3.88 38.25
C SER A 224 -4.79 5.05 37.39
N ALA A 225 -4.51 5.01 36.09
CA ALA A 225 -4.87 6.10 35.18
C ALA A 225 -6.39 6.28 35.07
N CYS A 226 -7.16 5.19 35.21
CA CYS A 226 -8.62 5.26 35.23
C CYS A 226 -9.13 5.96 36.49
N ALA A 227 -8.57 5.63 37.67
CA ALA A 227 -8.92 6.29 38.93
C ALA A 227 -8.55 7.78 38.91
N ASP A 228 -7.37 8.14 38.40
CA ASP A 228 -6.93 9.53 38.27
C ASP A 228 -7.83 10.33 37.33
N MET A 229 -8.24 9.72 36.20
CA MET A 229 -9.19 10.33 35.26
C MET A 229 -10.55 10.60 35.93
N LEU A 230 -11.11 9.61 36.64
CA LEU A 230 -12.39 9.77 37.34
C LEU A 230 -12.30 10.84 38.43
N LYS A 231 -11.19 10.90 39.16
CA LYS A 231 -10.95 11.92 40.18
C LYS A 231 -10.94 13.33 39.56
N HIS A 232 -10.22 13.51 38.45
CA HIS A 232 -10.19 14.79 37.73
C HIS A 232 -11.58 15.21 37.23
N LEU A 233 -12.41 14.27 36.78
CA LEU A 233 -13.79 14.55 36.37
C LEU A 233 -14.67 15.03 37.53
N VAL A 234 -14.55 14.39 38.69
CA VAL A 234 -15.28 14.80 39.90
C VAL A 234 -14.82 16.17 40.38
N GLU A 235 -13.53 16.48 40.30
CA GLU A 235 -13.00 17.81 40.66
C GLU A 235 -13.52 18.89 39.71
N LYS A 236 -13.63 18.62 38.41
CA LYS A 236 -14.16 19.55 37.41
C LYS A 236 -15.67 19.84 37.55
N ASP A 237 -16.45 18.90 38.09
CA ASP A 237 -17.89 19.08 38.36
C ASP A 237 -18.16 19.86 39.66
N ASN A 238 -17.14 20.02 40.52
CA ASN A 238 -17.21 20.78 41.76
C ASN A 238 -16.74 22.25 41.63
N GLU A 239 -16.34 22.68 40.42
CA GLU A 239 -16.06 24.09 40.04
C GLU A 239 -17.22 24.69 39.23
#